data_AF-A0A8J8VTY7-F1
#
_entry.id   AF-A0A8J8VTY7-F1
#
_cell.length_a   1.000
_cell.length_b   1.000
_cell.length_c   1.000
_cell.angle_alpha   90.00
_cell.angle_beta   90.00
_cell.angle_gamma   90.00
#
_symmetry.space_group_name_H-M   'P 1'
#
loop_
_entity.id
_entity.type
_entity.pdbx_description
1 polymer ?
#
loop_
_entity_poly.entity_id
_entity_poly.type
_entity_poly.pdbx_seq_one_letter_code
_entity_poly.pdbx_strand_id
1 'polypeptide(L)'
;MIVSPVFGQLSDKTGLLTRLDVDVSGHTFEVVTVSNFEILDHEFDKDEKRLTIFANSGLENNLGEVTIPKNLLGGNFTFYLNDVQVTQESKSNNRISFITLNFTGTGDNKIDIIGTNALIGVKEIEITLTDNEQDNSDDNAGGGCLIATATFGSELAPKVQKLRELRDNKLMQTESGENFMNSFNHFYYSFSPQIADYQRQNPTFNELVKVGITPMLNSLSLLNYAETESEVLTIGLSLIILNTGVYFALPAIVIVGIKNLFFKHNP
;
A
#
# COMPACT_ATOMS: atom_id res chain seq x y z
N MET A 1 43.14 29.32 4.60
CA MET A 1 42.92 28.33 5.67
C MET A 1 41.44 28.00 5.64
N ILE A 2 41.07 26.95 4.90
CA ILE A 2 39.67 26.52 4.77
C ILE A 2 39.57 25.25 5.59
N VAL A 3 38.77 25.34 6.64
CA VAL A 3 38.57 24.30 7.65
C VAL A 3 37.70 23.21 7.03
N SER A 4 38.25 22.00 6.93
CA SER A 4 37.45 20.81 6.61
C SER A 4 36.49 20.53 7.76
N PRO A 5 35.21 20.24 7.51
CA PRO A 5 34.35 19.73 8.56
C PRO A 5 34.84 18.33 8.95
N VAL A 6 35.26 18.22 10.21
CA VAL A 6 35.44 16.96 10.92
C VAL A 6 34.06 16.33 11.05
N PHE A 7 33.76 15.31 10.24
CA PHE A 7 32.63 14.43 10.51
C PHE A 7 33.06 13.45 11.61
N GLY A 8 32.36 13.55 12.74
CA GLY A 8 32.65 12.82 13.96
C GLY A 8 32.59 11.31 13.78
N GLN A 9 33.40 10.63 14.61
CA GLN A 9 33.36 9.19 14.84
C GLN A 9 31.91 8.68 14.98
N LEU A 10 31.49 7.90 13.99
CA LEU A 10 30.26 7.11 13.99
C LEU A 10 30.48 5.87 14.87
N SER A 11 30.28 6.00 16.18
CA SER A 11 30.56 4.92 17.13
C SER A 11 29.32 4.28 17.77
N ASP A 12 28.09 4.60 17.34
CA ASP A 12 26.89 3.96 17.92
C ASP A 12 25.64 4.09 17.01
N LYS A 13 25.67 3.46 15.83
CA LYS A 13 24.49 3.34 14.96
C LYS A 13 23.67 2.13 15.40
N THR A 14 22.82 2.29 16.40
CA THR A 14 21.88 1.23 16.81
C THR A 14 20.57 1.36 16.02
N GLY A 15 20.37 0.50 15.02
CA GLY A 15 19.07 0.29 14.34
C GLY A 15 18.66 1.36 13.33
N LEU A 16 19.50 1.65 12.33
CA LEU A 16 19.16 2.53 11.22
C LEU A 16 18.08 1.89 10.34
N LEU A 17 16.87 2.45 10.38
CA LEU A 17 15.76 2.09 9.50
C LEU A 17 15.93 2.76 8.14
N THR A 18 15.98 1.98 7.06
CA THR A 18 15.98 2.47 5.67
C THR A 18 14.86 1.80 4.89
N ARG A 19 14.18 2.57 4.04
CA ARG A 19 13.16 2.07 3.11
C ARG A 19 13.73 2.17 1.69
N LEU A 20 13.69 1.07 0.97
CA LEU A 20 14.19 0.94 -0.40
C LEU A 20 13.00 0.73 -1.31
N ASP A 21 12.70 1.71 -2.15
CA ASP A 21 11.62 1.62 -3.14
C ASP A 21 12.17 0.94 -4.38
N VAL A 22 11.71 -0.28 -4.65
CA VAL A 22 12.11 -1.09 -5.80
C VAL A 22 11.08 -0.95 -6.91
N ASP A 23 11.40 -0.15 -7.93
CA ASP A 23 10.57 0.06 -9.10
C ASP A 23 10.90 -0.97 -10.19
N VAL A 24 9.96 -1.87 -10.47
CA VAL A 24 10.13 -2.92 -11.49
C VAL A 24 8.81 -3.25 -12.15
N SER A 25 8.84 -3.36 -13.48
CA SER A 25 7.66 -3.67 -14.31
C SER A 25 6.46 -2.73 -14.08
N GLY A 26 6.74 -1.45 -13.77
CA GLY A 26 5.71 -0.43 -13.48
C GLY A 26 5.09 -0.50 -12.08
N HIS A 27 5.65 -1.32 -11.19
CA HIS A 27 5.22 -1.44 -9.80
C HIS A 27 6.34 -1.03 -8.84
N THR A 28 5.98 -0.37 -7.75
CA THR A 28 6.90 -0.02 -6.66
C THR A 28 6.69 -0.99 -5.49
N PHE A 29 7.78 -1.61 -5.03
CA PHE A 29 7.80 -2.50 -3.87
C PHE A 29 8.69 -1.92 -2.78
N GLU A 30 8.14 -1.74 -1.58
CA GLU A 30 8.90 -1.26 -0.43
C GLU A 30 9.65 -2.42 0.26
N VAL A 31 10.98 -2.38 0.23
CA VAL A 31 11.85 -3.23 1.03
C VAL A 31 12.34 -2.45 2.25
N VAL A 32 12.20 -3.02 3.43
CA VAL A 32 12.55 -2.34 4.69
C VAL A 32 13.78 -2.98 5.30
N THR A 33 14.77 -2.15 5.66
CA THR A 33 15.99 -2.61 6.35
C THR A 33 16.14 -1.94 7.70
N VAL A 34 16.65 -2.68 8.69
CA VAL A 34 17.08 -2.15 9.99
C VAL A 34 18.47 -2.67 10.25
N SER A 35 19.48 -1.80 10.32
CA SER A 35 20.88 -2.25 10.43
C SER A 35 21.77 -1.33 11.23
N ASN A 36 22.96 -1.82 11.61
CA ASN A 36 24.02 -1.00 12.22
C ASN A 36 24.98 -0.39 11.19
N PHE A 37 24.72 -0.59 9.90
CA PHE A 37 25.46 -0.03 8.77
C PHE A 37 24.57 0.93 7.97
N GLU A 38 25.17 1.70 7.06
CA GLU A 38 24.44 2.64 6.20
C GLU A 38 24.12 1.99 4.87
N ILE A 39 22.89 2.15 4.38
CA ILE A 39 22.55 1.76 3.00
C ILE A 39 22.81 2.96 2.10
N LEU A 40 23.65 2.78 1.09
CA LEU A 40 24.02 3.81 0.12
C LEU A 40 23.07 3.81 -1.08
N ASP A 41 22.76 2.62 -1.60
CA ASP A 41 21.96 2.44 -2.81
C ASP A 41 21.43 1.01 -2.92
N HIS A 42 20.51 0.77 -3.86
CA HIS A 42 19.97 -0.55 -4.16
C HIS A 42 19.67 -0.72 -5.66
N GLU A 43 19.81 -1.96 -6.13
CA GLU A 43 19.46 -2.36 -7.49
C GLU A 43 18.61 -3.62 -7.47
N PHE A 44 17.68 -3.75 -8.42
CA PHE A 44 16.90 -4.97 -8.59
C PHE A 44 16.97 -5.46 -10.03
N ASP A 45 17.44 -6.70 -10.20
CA ASP A 45 17.48 -7.41 -11.46
C ASP A 45 16.37 -8.47 -11.46
N LYS A 46 15.34 -8.28 -12.29
CA LYS A 46 14.19 -9.18 -12.37
C LYS A 46 14.54 -10.53 -13.00
N ASP A 47 15.47 -10.54 -13.96
CA ASP A 47 15.80 -11.71 -14.77
C ASP A 47 16.70 -12.64 -13.95
N GLU A 48 17.63 -12.04 -13.22
CA GLU A 48 18.51 -12.73 -12.27
C GLU A 48 17.88 -12.89 -10.88
N LYS A 49 16.69 -12.31 -10.66
CA LYS A 49 15.92 -12.38 -9.40
C LYS A 49 16.76 -11.93 -8.21
N ARG A 50 17.49 -10.83 -8.40
CA ARG A 50 18.51 -10.34 -7.46
C ARG A 50 18.14 -8.96 -6.96
N LEU A 51 18.09 -8.82 -5.64
CA LEU A 51 18.17 -7.53 -4.97
C LEU A 51 19.62 -7.31 -4.51
N THR A 52 20.25 -6.26 -5.01
CA THR A 52 21.60 -5.84 -4.60
C THR A 52 21.47 -4.62 -3.68
N ILE A 53 22.13 -4.68 -2.53
CA ILE A 53 22.18 -3.60 -1.55
C ILE A 53 23.63 -3.17 -1.39
N PHE A 54 23.90 -1.89 -1.63
CA PHE A 54 25.21 -1.29 -1.40
C PHE A 54 25.20 -0.65 -0.01
N ALA A 55 26.13 -1.06 0.85
CA ALA A 55 26.20 -0.63 2.22
C ALA A 55 27.58 -0.10 2.59
N ASN A 56 27.63 0.90 3.47
CA ASN A 56 28.87 1.35 4.11
C ASN A 56 28.88 0.97 5.60
N SER A 57 29.89 0.21 5.98
CA SER A 57 30.09 -0.32 7.32
C SER A 57 31.20 0.44 8.04
N GLY A 58 30.83 1.16 9.11
CA GLY A 58 31.79 1.81 10.01
C GLY A 58 32.41 0.87 11.05
N LEU A 59 31.86 -0.35 11.20
CA LEU A 59 32.23 -1.34 12.20
C LEU A 59 32.63 -2.65 11.54
N GLU A 60 33.47 -3.44 12.21
CA GLU A 60 33.88 -4.75 11.71
C GLU A 60 32.74 -5.77 11.76
N ASN A 61 31.90 -5.75 12.80
CA ASN A 61 30.76 -6.66 12.94
C ASN A 61 29.47 -5.96 12.54
N ASN A 62 28.80 -6.50 11.52
CA ASN A 62 27.61 -5.91 10.92
C ASN A 62 26.41 -6.83 11.13
N LEU A 63 25.31 -6.22 11.58
CA LEU A 63 24.02 -6.87 11.78
C LEU A 63 22.94 -6.04 11.11
N GLY A 64 22.10 -6.71 10.34
CA GLY A 64 20.95 -6.10 9.71
C GLY A 64 19.78 -7.06 9.60
N GLU A 65 18.60 -6.50 9.45
CA GLU A 65 17.37 -7.20 9.14
C GLU A 65 16.82 -6.62 7.83
N VAL A 66 16.39 -7.47 6.92
CA VAL A 66 15.78 -7.07 5.64
C VAL A 66 14.42 -7.74 5.51
N THR A 67 13.39 -6.93 5.31
CA THR A 67 12.02 -7.39 5.07
C THR A 67 11.66 -7.14 3.61
N ILE A 68 11.46 -8.22 2.86
CA ILE A 68 11.17 -8.19 1.42
C ILE A 68 9.73 -8.69 1.18
N PRO A 69 8.90 -7.96 0.42
CA PRO A 69 7.61 -8.46 -0.03
C PRO A 69 7.76 -9.71 -0.92
N LYS A 70 6.98 -10.77 -0.65
CA LYS A 70 7.08 -12.04 -1.40
C LYS A 70 6.69 -11.94 -2.87
N ASN A 71 5.89 -10.93 -3.21
CA ASN A 71 5.53 -10.62 -4.59
C ASN A 71 6.69 -9.96 -5.35
N LEU A 72 7.65 -9.30 -4.68
CA LEU A 72 8.87 -8.80 -5.30
C LEU A 72 9.89 -9.93 -5.49
N LEU A 73 10.27 -10.58 -4.39
CA LEU A 73 11.30 -11.62 -4.38
C LEU A 73 10.98 -12.67 -3.31
N GLY A 74 11.06 -13.94 -3.66
CA GLY A 74 10.61 -15.02 -2.79
C GLY A 74 11.16 -16.40 -3.13
N GLY A 75 10.65 -17.39 -2.40
CA GLY A 75 11.10 -18.78 -2.46
C GLY A 75 12.32 -19.02 -1.58
N ASN A 76 13.29 -19.79 -2.07
CA ASN A 76 14.55 -20.00 -1.37
C ASN A 76 15.53 -18.88 -1.73
N PHE A 77 16.37 -18.50 -0.77
CA PHE A 77 17.32 -17.41 -0.95
C PHE A 77 18.76 -17.92 -0.97
N THR A 78 19.55 -17.31 -1.86
CA THR A 78 21.00 -17.43 -1.91
C THR A 78 21.58 -16.04 -1.67
N PHE A 79 22.64 -15.96 -0.86
CA PHE A 79 23.22 -14.69 -0.44
C PHE A 79 24.67 -14.61 -0.89
N TYR A 80 25.09 -13.45 -1.39
CA TYR A 80 26.50 -13.15 -1.63
C TYR A 80 26.88 -11.86 -0.92
N LEU A 81 28.08 -11.85 -0.35
CA LEU A 81 28.72 -10.66 0.19
C LEU A 81 30.02 -10.45 -0.57
N ASN A 82 30.15 -9.31 -1.24
CA ASN A 82 31.32 -8.99 -2.08
C ASN A 82 31.67 -10.14 -3.04
N ASP A 83 30.63 -10.66 -3.72
CA ASP A 83 30.68 -11.78 -4.67
C ASP A 83 31.07 -13.15 -4.08
N VAL A 84 31.17 -13.28 -2.75
CA VAL A 84 31.39 -14.54 -2.04
C VAL A 84 30.07 -15.05 -1.46
N GLN A 85 29.70 -16.30 -1.74
CA GLN A 85 28.48 -16.90 -1.21
C GLN A 85 28.54 -17.04 0.32
N VAL A 86 27.49 -16.63 1.01
CA VAL A 86 27.36 -16.69 2.47
C VAL A 86 26.04 -17.33 2.89
N THR A 87 26.00 -17.89 4.10
CA THR A 87 24.78 -18.43 4.69
C THR A 87 24.15 -17.39 5.59
N GLN A 88 22.90 -17.03 5.33
CA GLN A 88 22.10 -16.12 6.14
C GLN A 88 20.81 -16.81 6.57
N GLU A 89 20.27 -16.41 7.71
CA GLU A 89 18.98 -16.92 8.16
C GLU A 89 17.85 -16.18 7.47
N SER A 90 16.85 -16.92 6.99
CA SER A 90 15.63 -16.34 6.45
C SER A 90 14.40 -17.06 7.00
N LYS A 91 13.36 -16.28 7.30
CA LYS A 91 12.03 -16.76 7.68
C LYS A 91 11.03 -16.13 6.74
N SER A 92 10.07 -16.91 6.28
CA SER A 92 9.05 -16.44 5.36
C SER A 92 7.66 -16.79 5.86
N ASN A 93 6.72 -15.86 5.70
CA ASN A 93 5.29 -16.13 5.88
C ASN A 93 4.57 -15.98 4.52
N ASN A 94 3.25 -15.78 4.50
CA ASN A 94 2.50 -15.65 3.25
C ASN A 94 2.69 -14.30 2.53
N ARG A 95 3.23 -13.28 3.21
CA ARG A 95 3.29 -11.90 2.70
C ARG A 95 4.72 -11.38 2.52
N ILE A 96 5.62 -11.73 3.44
CA ILE A 96 6.98 -11.21 3.48
C ILE A 96 7.99 -12.32 3.72
N SER A 97 9.22 -12.04 3.31
CA SER A 97 10.44 -12.74 3.66
C SER A 97 11.29 -11.83 4.54
N PHE A 98 11.63 -12.33 5.72
CA PHE A 98 12.46 -11.67 6.71
C PHE A 98 13.84 -12.34 6.70
N ILE A 99 14.89 -11.57 6.47
CA ILE A 99 16.26 -12.04 6.32
C ILE A 99 17.11 -11.37 7.39
N THR A 100 17.87 -12.17 8.13
CA THR A 100 18.88 -11.68 9.08
C THR A 100 20.22 -11.67 8.36
N LEU A 101 20.83 -10.49 8.24
CA LEU A 101 22.17 -10.28 7.70
C LEU A 101 23.19 -10.23 8.84
N ASN A 102 24.18 -11.10 8.80
CA ASN A 102 25.33 -11.08 9.70
C ASN A 102 26.61 -11.27 8.90
N PHE A 103 27.53 -10.30 8.97
CA PHE A 103 28.82 -10.37 8.30
C PHE A 103 29.91 -9.54 8.97
N THR A 104 31.16 -9.88 8.65
CA THR A 104 32.35 -9.13 9.06
C THR A 104 32.95 -8.34 7.90
N GLY A 105 33.30 -7.08 8.12
CA GLY A 105 33.94 -6.20 7.13
C GLY A 105 33.68 -4.71 7.38
N THR A 106 34.61 -3.85 6.96
CA THR A 106 34.50 -2.40 7.06
C THR A 106 34.54 -1.76 5.67
N GLY A 107 34.03 -0.53 5.55
CA GLY A 107 33.94 0.19 4.28
C GLY A 107 32.74 -0.24 3.44
N ASP A 108 32.89 -0.13 2.12
CA ASP A 108 31.81 -0.43 1.18
C ASP A 108 31.66 -1.93 1.00
N ASN A 109 30.42 -2.41 1.11
CA ASN A 109 30.04 -3.79 0.97
C ASN A 109 28.88 -3.91 -0.01
N LYS A 110 28.94 -4.93 -0.87
CA LYS A 110 27.89 -5.30 -1.80
C LYS A 110 27.21 -6.57 -1.29
N ILE A 111 25.90 -6.51 -1.07
CA ILE A 111 25.10 -7.62 -0.57
C ILE A 111 24.09 -8.00 -1.64
N ASP A 112 24.21 -9.21 -2.19
CA ASP A 112 23.26 -9.74 -3.17
C ASP A 112 22.33 -10.76 -2.51
N ILE A 113 21.03 -10.55 -2.66
CA ILE A 113 19.97 -11.46 -2.21
C ILE A 113 19.28 -12.00 -3.45
N ILE A 114 19.45 -13.29 -3.73
CA ILE A 114 18.93 -13.96 -4.93
C ILE A 114 17.82 -14.92 -4.52
N GLY A 115 16.61 -14.68 -5.03
CA GLY A 115 15.46 -15.56 -4.81
C GLY A 115 15.29 -16.61 -5.91
N THR A 116 14.58 -17.71 -5.63
CA THR A 116 14.16 -18.65 -6.69
C THR A 116 13.05 -18.08 -7.55
N ASN A 117 12.28 -17.14 -7.01
CA ASN A 117 11.15 -16.50 -7.66
C ASN A 117 11.27 -14.98 -7.52
N ALA A 118 10.94 -14.25 -8.59
CA ALA A 118 10.72 -12.80 -8.57
C ALA A 118 9.35 -12.51 -9.18
N LEU A 119 8.75 -11.38 -8.79
CA LEU A 119 7.53 -10.87 -9.42
C LEU A 119 6.35 -11.87 -9.38
N ILE A 120 6.22 -12.62 -8.27
CA ILE A 120 5.16 -13.62 -8.12
C ILE A 120 3.80 -12.90 -8.08
N GLY A 121 2.97 -13.17 -9.10
CA GLY A 121 1.66 -12.54 -9.22
C GLY A 121 1.71 -11.11 -9.74
N VAL A 122 2.85 -10.67 -10.28
CA VAL A 122 3.05 -9.35 -10.89
C VAL A 122 3.08 -9.54 -12.41
N LYS A 123 2.09 -9.00 -13.14
CA LYS A 123 2.11 -9.01 -14.61
C LYS A 123 3.04 -7.90 -15.09
N GLU A 124 3.91 -8.21 -16.04
CA GLU A 124 4.77 -7.22 -16.66
C GLU A 124 3.93 -6.26 -17.51
N ILE A 125 4.04 -4.96 -17.26
CA ILE A 125 3.45 -3.94 -18.14
C ILE A 125 4.36 -3.81 -19.36
N GLU A 126 4.14 -4.64 -20.38
CA GLU A 126 4.74 -4.42 -21.71
C GLU A 126 4.10 -3.18 -22.33
N ILE A 127 4.81 -2.05 -22.30
CA ILE A 127 4.39 -0.82 -22.98
C ILE A 127 4.53 -1.04 -24.48
N THR A 128 3.50 -1.63 -25.09
CA THR A 128 3.34 -1.59 -26.54
C THR A 128 2.60 -0.29 -26.86
N LEU A 129 3.32 0.66 -27.46
CA LEU A 129 2.77 1.94 -27.92
C LEU A 129 1.75 1.69 -29.04
N THR A 130 0.50 1.41 -28.67
CA THR A 130 -0.64 1.54 -29.57
C THR A 130 -1.79 2.16 -28.80
N ASP A 131 -2.05 3.43 -29.11
CA ASP A 131 -3.27 4.16 -28.75
C ASP A 131 -4.49 3.30 -29.13
N ASN A 132 -5.11 2.66 -28.13
CA ASN A 132 -6.51 2.27 -28.10
C ASN A 132 -6.85 1.82 -26.67
N GLU A 133 -7.52 2.73 -25.96
CA GLU A 133 -8.08 2.55 -24.64
C GLU A 133 -9.12 1.41 -24.65
N GLN A 134 -8.73 0.23 -24.14
CA GLN A 134 -9.69 -0.72 -23.61
C GLN A 134 -9.02 -1.61 -22.56
N ASP A 135 -8.99 -1.07 -21.34
CA ASP A 135 -8.57 -1.74 -20.11
C ASP A 135 -9.63 -2.79 -19.71
N ASN A 136 -9.42 -4.04 -20.15
CA ASN A 136 -10.09 -5.19 -19.56
C ASN A 136 -9.19 -5.74 -18.45
N SER A 137 -9.30 -5.07 -17.31
CA SER A 137 -8.76 -5.50 -16.03
C SER A 137 -9.58 -6.69 -15.51
N ASP A 138 -9.05 -7.90 -15.69
CA ASP A 138 -9.42 -9.03 -14.83
C ASP A 138 -8.18 -9.66 -14.19
N ASP A 139 -8.27 -9.62 -12.86
CA ASP A 139 -7.81 -10.56 -11.85
C ASP A 139 -6.40 -10.49 -11.26
N ASN A 140 -6.44 -10.23 -9.94
CA ASN A 140 -5.48 -10.48 -8.87
C ASN A 140 -4.43 -9.41 -8.51
N ALA A 141 -4.87 -8.15 -8.37
CA ALA A 141 -4.18 -7.17 -7.52
C ALA A 141 -5.10 -6.77 -6.38
N GLY A 142 -4.64 -6.95 -5.13
CA GLY A 142 -5.34 -6.48 -3.93
C GLY A 142 -5.53 -4.98 -3.99
N GLY A 143 -6.68 -4.56 -4.48
CA GLY A 143 -6.92 -3.16 -4.79
C GLY A 143 -6.89 -2.30 -3.52
N GLY A 144 -6.15 -1.18 -3.63
CA GLY A 144 -6.07 -0.17 -2.59
C GLY A 144 -7.35 0.65 -2.49
N CYS A 145 -7.63 1.23 -1.32
CA CYS A 145 -8.72 2.18 -1.17
C CYS A 145 -8.34 3.54 -1.79
N LEU A 146 -8.27 3.64 -3.12
CA LEU A 146 -7.73 4.79 -3.88
C LEU A 146 -8.38 6.13 -3.49
N ILE A 147 -9.72 6.20 -3.53
CA ILE A 147 -10.47 7.42 -3.17
C ILE A 147 -10.23 7.81 -1.72
N ALA A 148 -10.29 6.84 -0.79
CA ALA A 148 -10.10 7.11 0.63
C ALA A 148 -8.65 7.54 0.92
N THR A 149 -7.68 6.95 0.24
CA THR A 149 -6.26 7.30 0.34
C THR A 149 -6.00 8.70 -0.17
N ALA A 150 -6.57 9.07 -1.32
CA ALA A 150 -6.51 10.43 -1.84
C ALA A 150 -7.21 11.44 -0.90
N THR A 151 -8.30 11.02 -0.23
CA THR A 151 -9.00 11.85 0.75
C THR A 151 -8.24 12.09 2.04
N PHE A 152 -7.67 11.05 2.63
CA PHE A 152 -7.04 11.11 3.96
C PHE A 152 -5.51 11.20 3.89
N GLY A 153 -4.95 11.29 2.68
CA GLY A 153 -3.54 11.57 2.41
C GLY A 153 -2.60 10.39 2.57
N SER A 154 -3.05 9.25 3.11
CA SER A 154 -2.21 8.08 3.29
C SER A 154 -3.03 6.80 3.34
N GLU A 155 -2.46 5.73 2.80
CA GLU A 155 -2.98 4.38 3.01
C GLU A 155 -2.95 3.99 4.49
N LEU A 156 -2.00 4.53 5.27
CA LEU A 156 -1.87 4.29 6.71
C LEU A 156 -2.79 5.19 7.56
N ALA A 157 -3.59 6.06 6.94
CA ALA A 157 -4.50 6.92 7.70
C ALA A 157 -5.50 6.05 8.49
N PRO A 158 -5.83 6.41 9.77
CA PRO A 158 -6.69 5.58 10.62
C PRO A 158 -8.04 5.23 10.00
N LYS A 159 -8.64 6.16 9.24
CA LYS A 159 -9.90 5.92 8.52
C LYS A 159 -9.77 4.88 7.42
N VAL A 160 -8.63 4.83 6.72
CA VAL A 160 -8.37 3.88 5.64
C VAL A 160 -8.00 2.51 6.20
N GLN A 161 -7.21 2.47 7.28
CA GLN A 161 -6.90 1.22 7.99
C GLN A 161 -8.16 0.58 8.58
N LYS A 162 -9.06 1.37 9.17
CA LYS A 162 -10.36 0.87 9.65
C LYS A 162 -11.18 0.18 8.55
N LEU A 163 -11.14 0.68 7.31
CA LEU A 163 -11.81 0.02 6.19
C LEU A 163 -11.15 -1.30 5.82
N ARG A 164 -9.81 -1.37 5.84
CA ARG A 164 -9.08 -2.61 5.61
C ARG A 164 -9.39 -3.65 6.68
N GLU A 165 -9.39 -3.25 7.95
CA GLU A 165 -9.74 -4.13 9.07
C GLU A 165 -11.18 -4.65 8.96
N LEU A 166 -12.14 -3.77 8.62
CA LEU A 166 -13.53 -4.18 8.38
C LEU A 166 -13.64 -5.17 7.23
N ARG A 167 -12.97 -4.90 6.11
CA ARG A 167 -12.93 -5.82 4.96
C ARG A 167 -12.35 -7.17 5.39
N ASP A 168 -11.14 -7.17 5.93
CA ASP A 168 -10.35 -8.38 6.14
C ASP A 168 -10.90 -9.22 7.31
N ASN A 169 -11.35 -8.58 8.39
CA ASN A 169 -11.77 -9.27 9.61
C ASN A 169 -13.28 -9.48 9.73
N LYS A 170 -14.11 -8.84 8.90
CA LYS A 170 -15.57 -9.00 8.93
C LYS A 170 -16.14 -9.48 7.61
N LEU A 171 -15.88 -8.77 6.50
CA LEU A 171 -16.50 -9.09 5.22
C LEU A 171 -15.89 -10.34 4.56
N MET A 172 -14.56 -10.44 4.54
CA MET A 172 -13.86 -11.59 3.94
C MET A 172 -13.94 -12.86 4.80
N GLN A 173 -14.57 -12.80 5.97
CA GLN A 173 -14.83 -13.97 6.83
C GLN A 173 -16.19 -14.62 6.54
N THR A 174 -17.00 -14.05 5.63
CA THR A 174 -18.31 -14.57 5.26
C THR A 174 -18.47 -14.66 3.74
N GLU A 175 -19.22 -15.67 3.27
CA GLU A 175 -19.46 -15.89 1.84
C GLU A 175 -20.21 -14.71 1.19
N SER A 176 -21.23 -14.20 1.87
CA SER A 176 -21.96 -13.01 1.44
C SER A 176 -21.08 -11.74 1.36
N GLY A 177 -20.14 -11.58 2.30
CA GLY A 177 -19.22 -10.45 2.32
C GLY A 177 -18.16 -10.52 1.22
N GLU A 178 -17.62 -11.71 0.96
CA GLU A 178 -16.68 -11.96 -0.15
C GLU A 178 -17.35 -11.68 -1.52
N ASN A 179 -18.54 -12.22 -1.75
CA ASN A 179 -19.30 -11.97 -2.99
C ASN A 179 -19.63 -10.49 -3.20
N PHE A 180 -20.00 -9.80 -2.12
CA PHE A 180 -20.19 -8.35 -2.14
C PHE A 180 -18.89 -7.63 -2.52
N MET A 181 -17.77 -7.97 -1.87
CA MET A 181 -16.48 -7.33 -2.12
C MET A 181 -15.99 -7.56 -3.55
N ASN A 182 -16.22 -8.72 -4.14
CA ASN A 182 -15.89 -8.99 -5.54
C ASN A 182 -16.66 -8.06 -6.49
N SER A 183 -17.98 -7.97 -6.30
CA SER A 183 -18.83 -7.08 -7.11
C SER A 183 -18.50 -5.61 -6.88
N PHE A 184 -18.28 -5.23 -5.62
CA PHE A 184 -17.89 -3.87 -5.24
C PHE A 184 -16.55 -3.49 -5.85
N ASN A 185 -15.54 -4.36 -5.78
CA ASN A 185 -14.21 -4.10 -6.34
C ASN A 185 -14.29 -3.84 -7.83
N HIS A 186 -14.98 -4.70 -8.58
CA HIS A 186 -15.15 -4.53 -10.02
C HIS A 186 -15.74 -3.16 -10.37
N PHE A 187 -16.82 -2.76 -9.68
CA PHE A 187 -17.42 -1.44 -9.88
C PHE A 187 -16.50 -0.31 -9.40
N TYR A 188 -15.91 -0.44 -8.22
CA TYR A 188 -15.08 0.59 -7.58
C TYR A 188 -13.83 0.92 -8.39
N TYR A 189 -13.11 -0.09 -8.88
CA TYR A 189 -11.90 0.13 -9.68
C TYR A 189 -12.18 0.64 -11.09
N SER A 190 -13.41 0.50 -11.60
CA SER A 190 -13.80 1.08 -12.90
C SER A 190 -13.75 2.61 -12.97
N PHE A 191 -13.83 3.31 -11.82
CA PHE A 191 -13.86 4.79 -11.78
C PHE A 191 -12.95 5.41 -10.72
N SER A 192 -12.51 4.64 -9.71
CA SER A 192 -11.76 5.20 -8.58
C SER A 192 -10.39 5.80 -8.94
N PRO A 193 -9.61 5.29 -9.93
CA PRO A 193 -8.35 5.93 -10.32
C PRO A 193 -8.53 7.37 -10.79
N GLN A 194 -9.48 7.59 -11.70
CA GLN A 194 -9.75 8.91 -12.29
C GLN A 194 -10.19 9.92 -11.21
N ILE A 195 -11.03 9.47 -10.27
CA ILE A 195 -11.47 10.30 -9.14
C ILE A 195 -10.29 10.61 -8.20
N ALA A 196 -9.47 9.62 -7.86
CA ALA A 196 -8.33 9.80 -6.97
C ALA A 196 -7.30 10.78 -7.54
N ASP A 197 -7.02 10.70 -8.85
CA ASP A 197 -6.13 11.65 -9.52
C ASP A 197 -6.70 13.06 -9.52
N TYR A 198 -8.01 13.19 -9.77
CA TYR A 198 -8.67 14.50 -9.71
C TYR A 198 -8.65 15.10 -8.29
N GLN A 199 -8.76 14.28 -7.24
CA GLN A 199 -8.60 14.71 -5.84
C GLN A 199 -7.20 15.23 -5.52
N ARG A 200 -6.14 14.59 -6.05
CA ARG A 200 -4.75 15.02 -5.86
C ARG A 200 -4.49 16.38 -6.50
N GLN A 201 -5.13 16.66 -7.63
CA GLN A 201 -4.96 17.91 -8.37
C GLN A 201 -5.81 19.05 -7.81
N ASN A 202 -6.96 18.76 -7.18
CA ASN A 202 -7.94 19.76 -6.76
C ASN A 202 -8.27 19.65 -5.26
N PRO A 203 -7.62 20.43 -4.38
CA PRO A 203 -7.86 20.41 -2.94
C PRO A 203 -9.32 20.68 -2.55
N THR A 204 -10.01 21.59 -3.26
CA THR A 204 -11.43 21.88 -3.02
C THR A 204 -12.33 20.69 -3.35
N PHE A 205 -12.04 20.00 -4.46
CA PHE A 205 -12.77 18.77 -4.81
C PHE A 205 -12.52 17.68 -3.78
N ASN A 206 -11.28 17.56 -3.29
CA ASN A 206 -10.98 16.60 -2.23
C ASN A 206 -11.79 16.86 -0.95
N GLU A 207 -11.92 18.11 -0.52
CA GLU A 207 -12.76 18.44 0.65
C GLU A 207 -14.25 18.14 0.41
N LEU A 208 -14.76 18.32 -0.81
CA LEU A 208 -16.11 17.88 -1.17
C LEU A 208 -16.27 16.36 -1.09
N VAL A 209 -15.32 15.61 -1.66
CA VAL A 209 -15.32 14.14 -1.56
C VAL A 209 -15.22 13.71 -0.10
N LYS A 210 -14.37 14.35 0.71
CA LYS A 210 -14.20 14.08 2.14
C LYS A 210 -15.48 14.26 2.93
N VAL A 211 -16.20 15.36 2.71
CA VAL A 211 -17.52 15.61 3.30
C VAL A 211 -18.51 14.56 2.81
N GLY A 212 -18.47 14.23 1.52
CA GLY A 212 -19.31 13.21 0.91
C GLY A 212 -19.12 11.84 1.54
N ILE A 213 -17.89 11.32 1.64
CA ILE A 213 -17.64 9.93 2.05
C ILE A 213 -17.59 9.74 3.58
N THR A 214 -17.32 10.80 4.36
CA THR A 214 -17.16 10.67 5.82
C THR A 214 -18.37 10.07 6.54
N PRO A 215 -19.63 10.46 6.25
CA PRO A 215 -20.82 9.81 6.83
C PRO A 215 -20.86 8.30 6.56
N MET A 216 -20.55 7.89 5.34
CA MET A 216 -20.48 6.48 4.96
C MET A 216 -19.42 5.72 5.75
N LEU A 217 -18.19 6.25 5.83
CA LEU A 217 -17.09 5.64 6.58
C LEU A 217 -17.41 5.47 8.07
N ASN A 218 -18.14 6.41 8.65
CA ASN A 218 -18.58 6.31 10.04
C ASN A 218 -19.67 5.24 10.20
N SER A 219 -20.64 5.19 9.28
CA SER A 219 -21.72 4.18 9.33
C SER A 219 -21.17 2.75 9.17
N LEU A 220 -20.13 2.55 8.35
CA LEU A 220 -19.51 1.25 8.11
C LEU A 220 -18.93 0.62 9.38
N SER A 221 -18.63 1.39 10.42
CA SER A 221 -18.16 0.81 11.68
C SER A 221 -19.20 -0.02 12.42
N LEU A 222 -20.47 0.08 12.05
CA LEU A 222 -21.53 -0.75 12.59
C LEU A 222 -21.37 -2.22 12.18
N LEU A 223 -20.68 -2.52 11.08
CA LEU A 223 -20.34 -3.90 10.69
C LEU A 223 -19.39 -4.59 11.67
N ASN A 224 -18.69 -3.86 12.53
CA ASN A 224 -17.86 -4.47 13.57
C ASN A 224 -18.67 -5.29 14.58
N TYR A 225 -19.96 -4.97 14.75
CA TYR A 225 -20.87 -5.69 15.64
C TYR A 225 -21.50 -6.93 15.01
N ALA A 226 -21.28 -7.17 13.71
CA ALA A 226 -21.71 -8.40 13.08
C ALA A 226 -20.77 -9.54 13.49
N GLU A 227 -21.31 -10.62 14.04
CA GLU A 227 -20.55 -11.82 14.41
C GLU A 227 -20.89 -13.01 13.51
N THR A 228 -22.08 -12.98 12.88
CA THR A 228 -22.59 -14.05 12.02
C THR A 228 -22.81 -13.59 10.58
N GLU A 229 -22.90 -14.55 9.65
CA GLU A 229 -23.18 -14.27 8.24
C GLU A 229 -24.50 -13.51 8.02
N SER A 230 -25.56 -13.90 8.73
CA SER A 230 -26.87 -13.26 8.63
C SER A 230 -26.85 -11.82 9.15
N GLU A 231 -26.04 -11.53 10.16
CA GLU A 231 -25.84 -10.18 10.67
C GLU A 231 -25.01 -9.32 9.72
N VAL A 232 -23.95 -9.86 9.12
CA VAL A 232 -23.17 -9.15 8.08
C VAL A 232 -24.09 -8.74 6.94
N LEU A 233 -24.96 -9.64 6.49
CA LEU A 233 -25.93 -9.35 5.43
C LEU A 233 -26.98 -8.31 5.88
N THR A 234 -27.58 -8.49 7.05
CA THR A 234 -28.67 -7.62 7.55
C THR A 234 -28.15 -6.21 7.85
N ILE A 235 -27.00 -6.09 8.53
CA ILE A 235 -26.35 -4.81 8.82
C ILE A 235 -25.85 -4.20 7.51
N GLY A 236 -25.24 -4.97 6.61
CA GLY A 236 -24.78 -4.49 5.30
C GLY A 236 -25.90 -3.87 4.47
N LEU A 237 -27.05 -4.55 4.34
CA LEU A 237 -28.23 -4.03 3.65
C LEU A 237 -28.78 -2.77 4.33
N SER A 238 -28.83 -2.75 5.67
CA SER A 238 -29.26 -1.59 6.44
C SER A 238 -28.37 -0.37 6.19
N LEU A 239 -27.06 -0.58 6.07
CA LEU A 239 -26.09 0.47 5.76
C LEU A 239 -26.24 1.00 4.32
N ILE A 240 -26.52 0.13 3.35
CA ILE A 240 -26.78 0.57 1.97
C ILE A 240 -28.02 1.47 1.92
N ILE A 241 -29.11 1.07 2.60
CA ILE A 241 -30.34 1.87 2.69
C ILE A 241 -30.07 3.20 3.38
N LEU A 242 -29.35 3.18 4.51
CA LEU A 242 -29.01 4.38 5.28
C LEU A 242 -28.19 5.37 4.43
N ASN A 243 -27.13 4.90 3.79
CA ASN A 243 -26.26 5.74 2.96
C ASN A 243 -27.02 6.28 1.74
N THR A 244 -27.80 5.44 1.05
CA THR A 244 -28.67 5.89 -0.05
C THR A 244 -29.63 6.98 0.43
N GLY A 245 -30.28 6.78 1.58
CA GLY A 245 -31.14 7.78 2.19
C GLY A 245 -30.44 9.12 2.39
N VAL A 246 -29.23 9.12 2.96
CA VAL A 246 -28.43 10.32 3.18
C VAL A 246 -28.07 11.03 1.86
N TYR A 247 -27.60 10.29 0.85
CA TYR A 247 -27.15 10.89 -0.42
C TYR A 247 -28.29 11.35 -1.34
N PHE A 248 -29.50 10.81 -1.20
CA PHE A 248 -30.65 11.24 -2.02
C PHE A 248 -31.60 12.19 -1.27
N ALA A 249 -31.91 11.92 0.00
CA ALA A 249 -32.88 12.71 0.74
C ALA A 249 -32.34 14.09 1.12
N LEU A 250 -31.08 14.20 1.57
CA LEU A 250 -30.52 15.51 1.94
C LEU A 250 -30.48 16.48 0.76
N PRO A 251 -29.93 16.12 -0.42
CA PRO A 251 -29.98 17.02 -1.57
C PRO A 251 -31.40 17.36 -2.01
N ALA A 252 -32.33 16.39 -2.00
CA ALA A 252 -33.72 16.64 -2.35
C ALA A 252 -34.40 17.66 -1.41
N ILE A 253 -34.21 17.52 -0.09
CA ILE A 253 -34.74 18.47 0.91
C ILE A 253 -34.14 19.86 0.71
N VAL A 254 -32.83 19.95 0.45
CA VAL A 254 -32.14 21.23 0.18
C VAL A 254 -32.71 21.90 -1.07
N ILE A 255 -32.88 21.15 -2.17
CA ILE A 255 -33.45 21.67 -3.43
C ILE A 255 -34.88 22.17 -3.22
N VAL A 256 -35.73 21.40 -2.54
CA VAL A 256 -37.11 21.79 -2.24
C VAL A 256 -37.16 23.01 -1.31
N GLY A 257 -36.28 23.06 -0.31
CA GLY A 257 -36.13 24.19 0.60
C GLY A 257 -35.74 25.49 -0.12
N ILE A 258 -34.72 25.43 -0.99
CA ILE A 258 -34.29 26.57 -1.82
C ILE A 258 -35.42 27.00 -2.76
N LYS A 259 -36.10 26.05 -3.41
CA LYS A 259 -37.26 26.33 -4.27
C LYS A 259 -38.33 27.08 -3.47
N ASN A 260 -38.72 26.59 -2.30
CA ASN A 260 -39.73 27.23 -1.47
C ASN A 260 -39.29 28.61 -0.94
N LEU A 261 -37.99 28.82 -0.70
CA LEU A 261 -37.42 30.12 -0.34
C LEU A 261 -37.50 31.13 -1.50
N PHE A 262 -37.13 30.72 -2.71
CA PHE A 262 -37.22 31.55 -3.92
C PHE A 262 -38.68 31.87 -4.28
N PHE A 263 -39.59 30.90 -4.21
CA PHE A 263 -41.01 31.12 -4.49
C PHE A 263 -41.72 31.95 -3.40
N LYS A 264 -41.18 32.04 -2.18
CA LYS A 264 -41.72 32.90 -1.12
C LYS A 264 -41.21 34.35 -1.19
N HIS A 265 -40.18 34.64 -1.99
CA HIS A 265 -39.56 35.97 -2.13
C HIS A 265 -39.80 36.65 -3.48
N ASN A 266 -40.54 36.04 -4.40
CA ASN A 266 -41.06 36.73 -5.59
C ASN A 266 -42.57 37.03 -5.39
N PRO A 267 -42.95 38.28 -5.05
CA PRO A 267 -44.33 38.73 -5.07
C PRO A 267 -44.89 38.87 -6.49
#